data_AF-A0ABD3GAK3-F1
#
_entry.id   AF-A0ABD3GAK3-F1
#
_cell.length_a   1.000
_cell.length_b   1.000
_cell.length_c   1.000
_cell.angle_alpha   90.00
_cell.angle_beta   90.00
_cell.angle_gamma   90.00
#
_symmetry.space_group_name_H-M   'P 1'
#
loop_
_entity.id
_entity.type
_entity.pdbx_description
1 polymer ?
#
loop_
_entity_poly.entity_id
_entity_poly.type
_entity_poly.pdbx_seq_one_letter_code
_entity_poly.pdbx_strand_id
1 'polypeptide(L)'
;MLFLTTKSLIEEDISRDRFPGDFTFGCSTAAYQIEGGVHEGRILDGSTGNIACDSYHKYQEDVDLINVVGFDAYRFSIAWTLIFPDGVGNQPNPEGLA
;
A
#
# COMPACT_ATOMS: atom_id res chain seq x y z
N MET A 1 -53.95 -14.02 3.76
CA MET A 1 -52.73 -13.18 3.74
C MET A 1 -51.63 -14.00 4.39
N LEU A 2 -50.77 -14.62 3.58
CA LEU A 2 -49.69 -15.49 4.04
C LEU A 2 -48.42 -14.63 4.11
N PHE A 3 -47.93 -14.34 5.32
CA PHE A 3 -46.62 -13.71 5.48
C PHE A 3 -45.55 -14.79 5.37
N LEU A 4 -44.80 -14.78 4.26
CA LEU A 4 -43.57 -15.54 4.10
C LEU A 4 -42.45 -14.76 4.79
N THR A 5 -42.05 -15.19 5.98
CA THR A 5 -40.79 -14.75 6.60
C THR A 5 -39.64 -15.50 5.94
N THR A 6 -38.82 -14.78 5.17
CA THR A 6 -37.57 -15.32 4.63
C THR A 6 -36.63 -15.60 5.79
N LYS A 7 -36.43 -16.88 6.13
CA LYS A 7 -35.35 -17.32 7.00
C LYS A 7 -34.04 -17.00 6.27
N SER A 8 -33.33 -15.97 6.72
CA SER A 8 -31.94 -15.74 6.32
C SER A 8 -31.16 -17.00 6.65
N LEU A 9 -30.57 -17.64 5.63
CA LEU A 9 -29.74 -18.81 5.79
C LEU A 9 -28.33 -18.30 6.13
N ILE A 10 -28.00 -18.32 7.43
CA ILE A 10 -26.64 -18.27 7.99
C ILE A 10 -25.75 -17.17 7.40
N GLU A 11 -25.72 -16.00 8.05
CA GLU A 11 -24.53 -15.14 8.00
C GLU A 11 -23.43 -15.87 8.79
N GLU A 12 -22.54 -16.57 8.08
CA GLU A 12 -21.28 -17.05 8.67
C GLU A 12 -20.49 -15.80 9.09
N ASP A 13 -20.41 -15.54 10.40
CA ASP A 13 -19.67 -14.41 10.96
C ASP A 13 -18.16 -14.60 10.71
N ILE A 14 -17.62 -13.92 9.69
CA ILE A 14 -16.20 -14.03 9.31
C ILE A 14 -15.37 -13.33 10.41
N SER A 15 -14.64 -14.12 11.21
CA SER A 15 -13.76 -13.63 12.29
C SER A 15 -12.29 -14.01 12.03
N ARG A 16 -11.36 -13.19 12.53
CA ARG A 16 -9.91 -13.43 12.50
C ARG A 16 -9.51 -14.71 13.24
N ASP A 17 -10.31 -15.14 14.22
CA ASP A 17 -10.08 -16.39 14.99
C ASP A 17 -10.17 -17.66 14.12
N ARG A 18 -10.68 -17.54 12.88
CA ARG A 18 -10.73 -18.64 11.91
C ARG A 18 -9.36 -18.90 11.24
N PHE A 19 -8.37 -18.04 11.43
CA PHE A 19 -7.02 -18.15 10.87
C PHE A 19 -6.03 -18.66 11.92
N PRO A 20 -4.87 -19.23 11.51
CA PRO A 20 -3.80 -19.56 12.44
C PRO A 20 -3.41 -18.36 13.31
N GLY A 21 -3.03 -18.61 14.57
CA GLY A 21 -2.70 -17.53 15.53
C GLY A 21 -1.49 -16.68 15.14
N ASP A 22 -0.67 -17.15 14.20
CA ASP A 22 0.49 -16.47 13.61
C ASP A 22 0.20 -15.91 12.20
N PHE A 23 -1.06 -15.96 11.76
CA PHE A 23 -1.45 -15.42 10.46
C PHE A 23 -1.34 -13.89 10.46
N THR A 24 -0.68 -13.34 9.44
CA THR A 24 -0.48 -11.90 9.27
C THR A 24 -1.44 -11.34 8.23
N PHE A 25 -2.30 -10.40 8.63
CA PHE A 25 -3.07 -9.60 7.69
C PHE A 25 -2.32 -8.32 7.39
N GLY A 26 -2.01 -8.07 6.13
CA GLY A 26 -1.28 -6.87 5.75
C GLY A 26 -1.78 -6.25 4.47
N CYS A 27 -1.25 -5.07 4.18
CA CYS A 27 -1.43 -4.38 2.91
C CYS A 27 -0.08 -4.25 2.19
N SER A 28 -0.13 -4.00 0.88
CA SER A 28 1.07 -3.93 0.04
C SER A 28 0.98 -2.80 -0.97
N THR A 29 2.07 -2.06 -1.14
CA THR A 29 2.21 -0.96 -2.11
C THR A 29 3.53 -1.08 -2.87
N ALA A 30 3.70 -0.26 -3.91
CA ALA A 30 4.95 -0.11 -4.64
C ALA A 30 5.27 1.38 -4.84
N ALA A 31 6.55 1.73 -4.71
CA ALA A 31 7.06 3.10 -4.70
C ALA A 31 6.48 3.97 -5.82
N TYR A 32 6.67 3.54 -7.08
CA TYR A 32 6.20 4.28 -8.24
C TYR A 32 4.67 4.51 -8.29
N GLN A 33 3.90 3.63 -7.64
CA GLN A 33 2.44 3.72 -7.65
C GLN A 33 1.90 4.71 -6.61
N ILE A 34 2.63 4.98 -5.52
CA ILE A 34 2.10 5.73 -4.38
C ILE A 34 2.95 6.94 -3.95
N GLU A 35 4.27 6.91 -4.14
CA GLU A 35 5.17 7.89 -3.53
C GLU A 35 5.06 9.27 -4.19
N GLY A 36 5.06 9.32 -5.52
CA GLY A 36 5.20 10.57 -6.27
C GLY A 36 6.66 10.88 -6.63
N GLY A 37 6.94 12.12 -7.07
CA GLY A 37 8.31 12.63 -7.26
C GLY A 37 9.00 12.23 -8.56
N VAL A 38 8.29 11.60 -9.52
CA VAL A 38 8.87 11.26 -10.83
C VAL A 38 8.45 12.24 -11.92
N HIS A 39 9.41 13.03 -12.40
CA HIS A 39 9.17 14.08 -13.40
C HIS A 39 9.00 13.58 -14.84
N GLU A 40 9.46 12.36 -15.16
CA GLU A 40 9.38 11.82 -16.52
C GLU A 40 8.21 10.85 -16.70
N GLY A 41 7.35 11.13 -17.69
CA GLY A 41 6.29 10.24 -18.14
C GLY A 41 6.87 9.07 -18.94
N ARG A 42 7.13 7.96 -18.25
CA ARG A 42 7.61 6.70 -18.87
C ARG A 42 6.50 5.66 -19.03
N ILE A 43 5.26 6.04 -18.73
CA ILE A 43 4.07 5.22 -18.96
C ILE A 43 3.68 5.34 -20.44
N LEU A 44 3.22 4.25 -21.04
CA LEU A 44 2.90 4.16 -22.47
C LEU A 44 1.92 5.25 -22.95
N ASP A 45 1.02 5.68 -22.07
CA ASP A 45 0.01 6.71 -22.36
C ASP A 45 0.48 8.15 -22.09
N GLY A 46 1.74 8.33 -21.69
CA GLY A 46 2.34 9.63 -21.37
C GLY A 46 1.96 10.18 -19.98
N SER A 47 1.23 9.42 -19.16
CA SER A 47 0.96 9.79 -17.76
C SER A 47 2.23 9.71 -16.89
N THR A 48 2.21 10.36 -15.73
CA THR A 48 3.36 10.47 -14.82
C THR A 48 2.98 10.07 -13.40
N GLY A 49 3.91 9.42 -12.70
CA GLY A 49 3.87 9.24 -11.25
C GLY A 49 4.40 10.46 -10.48
N ASN A 50 4.22 11.69 -10.98
CA ASN A 50 4.80 12.89 -10.36
C ASN A 50 4.18 13.23 -9.00
N ILE A 51 2.87 12.98 -8.83
CA ILE A 51 2.16 13.18 -7.56
C ILE A 51 1.73 11.84 -6.96
N ALA A 52 1.11 10.96 -7.75
CA ALA A 52 0.56 9.68 -7.27
C ALA A 52 -0.36 9.89 -6.04
N CYS A 53 -0.11 9.19 -4.92
CA CYS A 53 -0.80 9.38 -3.65
C CYS A 53 -0.04 10.33 -2.70
N ASP A 54 1.11 10.86 -3.11
CA ASP A 54 1.99 11.72 -2.31
C ASP A 54 2.48 11.05 -1.01
N SER A 55 2.59 9.72 -1.02
CA SER A 55 3.00 8.93 0.15
C SER A 55 4.44 9.24 0.58
N TYR A 56 5.28 9.78 -0.31
CA TYR A 56 6.62 10.24 0.04
C TYR A 56 6.59 11.31 1.15
N HIS A 57 5.60 12.21 1.11
CA HIS A 57 5.44 13.25 2.13
C HIS A 57 4.43 12.86 3.23
N LYS A 58 3.55 11.89 2.95
CA LYS A 58 2.41 11.53 3.82
C LYS A 58 2.49 10.14 4.44
N TYR A 59 3.64 9.47 4.36
CA TYR A 59 3.80 8.10 4.85
C TYR A 59 3.35 7.92 6.31
N GLN A 60 3.50 8.96 7.15
CA GLN A 60 3.08 8.90 8.55
C GLN A 60 1.56 8.77 8.67
N GLU A 61 0.80 9.52 7.86
CA GLU A 61 -0.65 9.41 7.79
C GLU A 61 -1.07 8.03 7.25
N ASP A 62 -0.37 7.52 6.24
CA ASP A 62 -0.62 6.20 5.68
C ASP A 62 -0.42 5.08 6.72
N VAL A 63 0.66 5.15 7.51
CA VAL A 63 0.95 4.19 8.60
C VAL A 63 -0.11 4.27 9.68
N ASP A 64 -0.54 5.47 10.05
CA ASP A 64 -1.60 5.66 11.05
C ASP A 64 -2.92 5.04 10.57
N LEU A 65 -3.28 5.22 9.30
CA LEU A 65 -4.48 4.61 8.71
C LEU A 65 -4.40 3.07 8.66
N ILE A 66 -3.24 2.51 8.31
CA ILE A 66 -3.01 1.05 8.29
C ILE A 66 -3.23 0.47 9.69
N ASN A 67 -2.75 1.17 10.72
CA ASN A 67 -2.95 0.78 12.11
C ASN A 67 -4.43 0.88 12.53
N VAL A 68 -5.15 1.94 12.13
CA VAL A 68 -6.59 2.10 12.41
C VAL A 68 -7.43 1.00 11.76
N VAL A 69 -7.07 0.56 10.55
CA VAL A 69 -7.75 -0.55 9.86
C VAL A 69 -7.48 -1.90 10.53
N GLY A 70 -6.43 -2.01 11.34
CA GLY A 70 -6.08 -3.24 12.07
C GLY A 70 -5.27 -4.23 11.25
N PHE A 71 -4.43 -3.74 10.33
CA PHE A 71 -3.42 -4.57 9.68
C PHE A 71 -2.21 -4.78 10.58
N ASP A 72 -1.64 -5.98 10.50
CA ASP A 72 -0.45 -6.41 11.26
C ASP A 72 0.85 -6.09 10.51
N ALA A 73 0.77 -5.94 9.19
CA ALA A 73 1.95 -5.70 8.35
C ALA A 73 1.68 -4.71 7.20
N TYR A 74 2.71 -3.93 6.90
CA TYR A 74 2.76 -3.09 5.71
C TYR A 74 3.99 -3.44 4.88
N ARG A 75 3.77 -3.91 3.65
CA ARG A 75 4.83 -4.18 2.68
C ARG A 75 4.91 -3.04 1.68
N PHE A 76 6.08 -2.44 1.54
CA PHE A 76 6.37 -1.47 0.48
C PHE A 76 7.65 -1.86 -0.26
N SER A 77 7.92 -1.20 -1.38
CA SER A 77 9.17 -1.35 -2.13
C SER A 77 9.99 -0.07 -2.04
N ILE A 78 11.31 -0.16 -1.98
CA ILE A 78 12.19 1.01 -2.04
C ILE A 78 12.41 1.41 -3.49
N ALA A 79 12.23 2.70 -3.82
CA ALA A 79 12.53 3.21 -5.15
C ALA A 79 14.04 3.25 -5.39
N TRP A 80 14.54 2.38 -6.29
CA TRP A 80 15.96 2.31 -6.64
C TRP A 80 16.52 3.66 -7.11
N THR A 81 15.72 4.43 -7.86
CA THR A 81 16.10 5.74 -8.39
C THR A 81 16.23 6.82 -7.30
N LEU A 82 15.62 6.64 -6.13
CA LEU A 82 15.82 7.54 -4.99
C LEU A 82 17.16 7.25 -4.32
N ILE A 83 17.53 5.96 -4.19
CA ILE A 83 18.81 5.54 -3.60
C ILE A 83 19.97 5.81 -4.55
N PHE A 84 19.81 5.45 -5.82
CA PHE A 84 20.82 5.57 -6.87
C PHE A 84 20.21 6.28 -8.08
N PRO A 85 20.23 7.62 -8.11
CA PRO A 85 19.68 8.41 -9.21
C PRO A 85 20.36 8.14 -10.55
N ASP A 86 21.62 7.69 -10.54
CA ASP A 86 22.35 7.25 -11.73
C ASP A 86 21.85 5.92 -12.32
N GLY A 87 20.99 5.19 -11.59
CA GLY A 87 20.41 3.91 -11.97
C GLY A 87 21.38 2.73 -11.96
N VAL A 88 22.68 2.96 -11.72
CA VAL A 88 23.74 1.95 -11.85
C VAL A 88 24.44 1.63 -10.53
N GLY A 89 24.20 2.42 -9.48
CA GLY A 89 24.62 2.04 -8.13
C GLY A 89 25.97 2.58 -7.68
N ASN A 90 26.50 3.65 -8.31
CA ASN A 90 27.87 4.10 -7.99
C ASN A 90 27.96 4.88 -6.67
N GLN A 91 27.01 5.79 -6.45
CA GLN A 91 26.99 6.64 -5.25
C GLN A 91 25.55 6.73 -4.72
N PRO A 92 25.31 6.32 -3.47
CA PRO A 92 23.99 6.45 -2.88
C PRO A 92 23.68 7.92 -2.58
N ASN A 93 22.43 8.30 -2.82
CA ASN A 93 21.88 9.57 -2.37
C ASN A 93 21.52 9.47 -0.87
N PRO A 94 22.15 10.26 0.02
CA PRO A 94 21.83 10.23 1.44
C PRO A 94 20.37 10.56 1.76
N GLU A 95 19.71 11.42 0.97
CA GLU A 95 18.31 11.77 1.18
C GLU A 95 17.36 10.61 0.90
N GLY A 96 17.72 9.69 -0.01
CA GLY A 96 16.92 8.48 -0.27
C GLY A 96 17.06 7.41 0.82
N LEU A 97 18.08 7.53 1.68
CA LEU A 97 18.38 6.56 2.75
C LEU A 97 17.90 7.02 4.14
N ALA A 98 17.69 8.33 4.33
CA ALA A 98 17.34 8.96 5.60
C ALA A 98 15.83 8.91 5.87
#